data_AF-A0A2N9I1Q5-F1
#
_entry.id   AF-A0A2N9I1Q5-F1
#
_cell.length_a   1.000
_cell.length_b   1.000
_cell.length_c   1.000
_cell.angle_alpha   90.00
_cell.angle_beta   90.00
_cell.angle_gamma   90.00
#
_symmetry.space_group_name_H-M   'P 1'
#
loop_
_entity.id
_entity.type
_entity.pdbx_description
1 polymer ?
#
loop_
_entity_poly.entity_id
_entity_poly.type
_entity_poly.pdbx_seq_one_letter_code
_entity_poly.pdbx_strand_id
1 'polypeptide(L)'
;MTPTQLIKRFIHPLSTLNIEETQVQEFSLFAVLMCDHLWMARIRAKFQNKQAEPLNIAREVNDSFVSHCKAWKEGSSRKSEIQLWCLPPMGWVKCNFDAAIRDPGNVIAMVCRTNAWSELLQPGEPIWGEVRAALFALSKTGI
;
A
#
# COMPACT_ATOMS: atom_id res chain seq x y z
N MET A 1 -6.63 -20.82 -5.09
CA MET A 1 -6.33 -19.45 -5.58
C MET A 1 -5.21 -18.88 -4.73
N THR A 2 -4.07 -18.52 -5.32
CA THR A 2 -2.94 -17.93 -4.59
C THR A 2 -3.13 -16.42 -4.39
N PRO A 3 -2.45 -15.78 -3.41
CA PRO A 3 -2.47 -14.32 -3.26
C PRO A 3 -2.09 -13.59 -4.56
N THR A 4 -1.07 -14.09 -5.27
CA THR A 4 -0.64 -13.54 -6.56
C THR A 4 -1.74 -13.62 -7.63
N GLN A 5 -2.48 -14.74 -7.68
CA GLN A 5 -3.61 -14.88 -8.61
C GLN A 5 -4.76 -13.93 -8.27
N LEU A 6 -5.01 -13.70 -6.98
CA LEU A 6 -6.01 -12.75 -6.52
C LEU A 6 -5.63 -11.31 -6.88
N ILE A 7 -4.38 -10.91 -6.63
CA ILE A 7 -3.88 -9.57 -6.99
C ILE A 7 -3.96 -9.33 -8.50
N LYS A 8 -3.56 -10.32 -9.32
CA LYS A 8 -3.69 -10.22 -10.78
C LYS A 8 -5.15 -9.99 -11.23
N ARG A 9 -6.11 -10.60 -10.53
CA ARG A 9 -7.54 -10.38 -10.78
C ARG A 9 -8.01 -8.99 -10.40
N PHE A 10 -7.42 -8.36 -9.39
CA PHE A 10 -7.76 -6.97 -9.02
C PHE A 10 -7.13 -5.95 -9.97
N ILE A 11 -5.91 -6.19 -10.45
CA ILE A 11 -5.19 -5.24 -11.31
C ILE A 11 -5.61 -5.38 -12.78
N HIS A 12 -5.94 -6.61 -13.22
CA HIS A 12 -6.32 -6.89 -14.61
C HIS A 12 -7.64 -7.68 -14.70
N PRO A 13 -8.73 -7.15 -14.13
CA PRO A 13 -9.99 -7.87 -14.04
C PRO A 13 -10.60 -8.16 -15.42
N LEU A 14 -10.42 -7.28 -16.42
CA LEU A 14 -10.89 -7.51 -17.79
C LEU A 14 -10.33 -8.83 -18.36
N SER A 15 -9.02 -9.02 -18.26
CA SER A 15 -8.32 -10.20 -18.79
C SER A 15 -8.54 -11.50 -18.00
N THR A 16 -9.09 -11.41 -16.79
CA THR A 16 -9.14 -12.56 -15.86
C THR A 16 -10.53 -12.92 -15.36
N LEU A 17 -11.49 -11.99 -15.41
CA LEU A 17 -12.85 -12.12 -14.88
C LEU A 17 -13.93 -11.79 -15.92
N ASN A 18 -13.54 -11.37 -17.14
CA ASN A 18 -14.47 -11.04 -18.23
C ASN A 18 -15.55 -10.01 -17.82
N ILE A 19 -15.16 -9.01 -17.03
CA ILE A 19 -16.03 -7.90 -16.65
C ILE A 19 -16.09 -6.86 -17.76
N GLU A 20 -17.15 -6.06 -17.81
CA GLU A 20 -17.26 -4.96 -18.76
C GLU A 20 -16.15 -3.93 -18.52
N GLU A 21 -15.57 -3.39 -19.60
CA GLU A 21 -14.47 -2.42 -19.54
C GLU A 21 -14.85 -1.18 -18.71
N THR A 22 -16.11 -0.74 -18.80
CA THR A 22 -16.68 0.37 -18.04
C THR A 22 -16.69 0.13 -16.53
N GLN A 23 -16.70 -1.14 -16.08
CA GLN A 23 -16.75 -1.53 -14.68
C GLN A 23 -15.35 -1.85 -14.10
N VAL A 24 -14.31 -1.90 -14.93
CA VAL A 24 -12.95 -2.29 -14.51
C VAL A 24 -12.43 -1.43 -13.37
N GLN A 25 -12.60 -0.12 -13.46
CA GLN A 25 -12.11 0.81 -12.44
C GLN A 25 -12.87 0.66 -11.12
N GLU A 26 -14.20 0.59 -11.19
CA GLU A 26 -15.06 0.44 -10.00
C GLU A 26 -14.83 -0.90 -9.31
N PHE A 27 -14.71 -2.00 -10.08
CA PHE A 27 -14.38 -3.31 -9.54
C PHE A 27 -13.02 -3.31 -8.84
N SER A 28 -12.00 -2.75 -9.49
CA SER A 28 -10.64 -2.70 -8.94
C SER A 28 -10.60 -1.88 -7.65
N LEU A 29 -11.27 -0.73 -7.63
CA LEU A 29 -11.40 0.12 -6.45
C LEU A 29 -12.10 -0.62 -5.30
N PHE A 30 -13.25 -1.25 -5.56
CA PHE A 30 -14.00 -2.00 -4.56
C PHE A 30 -13.18 -3.15 -3.98
N ALA A 31 -12.48 -3.90 -4.82
CA ALA A 31 -11.62 -5.01 -4.40
C ALA A 31 -10.45 -4.55 -3.51
N VAL A 32 -9.80 -3.43 -3.86
CA VAL A 32 -8.72 -2.86 -3.05
C VAL A 32 -9.25 -2.40 -1.69
N LEU A 33 -10.39 -1.71 -1.66
CA LEU A 33 -11.02 -1.27 -0.42
C LEU A 33 -11.41 -2.47 0.47
N MET A 34 -11.97 -3.54 -0.11
CA MET A 34 -12.24 -4.76 0.64
C MET A 34 -10.98 -5.32 1.32
N CYS A 35 -9.86 -5.39 0.59
CA CYS A 35 -8.62 -5.89 1.15
C CYS A 35 -8.07 -4.99 2.26
N ASP A 36 -8.13 -3.67 2.09
CA ASP A 36 -7.68 -2.71 3.09
C ASP A 36 -8.50 -2.82 4.39
N HIS A 37 -9.83 -2.82 4.28
CA HIS A 37 -10.72 -2.97 5.44
C HIS A 37 -10.56 -4.32 6.15
N LEU A 38 -10.43 -5.42 5.41
CA LEU A 38 -10.16 -6.74 5.99
C LEU A 38 -8.79 -6.79 6.69
N TRP A 39 -7.77 -6.19 6.09
CA TRP A 39 -6.44 -6.08 6.68
C TRP A 39 -6.48 -5.29 7.99
N MET A 40 -7.16 -4.14 7.99
CA MET A 40 -7.33 -3.30 9.19
C MET A 40 -8.15 -4.01 10.27
N ALA A 41 -9.22 -4.71 9.91
CA ALA A 41 -9.99 -5.53 10.85
C ALA A 41 -9.11 -6.60 11.50
N ARG A 42 -8.26 -7.27 10.73
CA ARG A 42 -7.28 -8.25 11.24
C ARG A 42 -6.26 -7.59 12.19
N ILE A 43 -5.75 -6.40 11.86
CA ILE A 43 -4.84 -5.64 12.74
C ILE A 43 -5.52 -5.33 14.06
N ARG A 44 -6.76 -4.81 14.03
CA ARG A 44 -7.52 -4.46 15.25
C ARG A 44 -7.81 -5.70 16.09
N ALA A 45 -8.19 -6.83 15.47
CA ALA A 45 -8.41 -8.08 16.18
C ALA A 45 -7.12 -8.57 16.87
N LYS A 46 -5.98 -8.53 16.17
CA LYS A 46 -4.69 -9.01 16.70
C LYS A 46 -4.10 -8.12 17.79
N PHE A 47 -4.16 -6.80 17.63
CA PHE A 47 -3.40 -5.87 18.47
C PHE A 47 -4.26 -5.05 19.43
N GLN A 48 -5.57 -4.96 19.21
CA GLN A 48 -6.50 -4.21 20.06
C GLN A 48 -7.56 -5.12 20.69
N ASN A 49 -7.53 -6.43 20.43
CA ASN A 49 -8.54 -7.40 20.85
C ASN A 49 -9.98 -6.99 20.47
N LYS A 50 -10.12 -6.24 19.36
CA LYS A 50 -11.40 -5.78 18.83
C LYS A 50 -11.78 -6.63 17.63
N GLN A 51 -12.67 -7.60 17.85
CA GLN A 51 -13.28 -8.35 16.74
C GLN A 51 -14.25 -7.45 16.00
N ALA A 52 -14.21 -7.52 14.67
CA ALA A 52 -15.14 -6.79 13.81
C ALA A 52 -16.18 -7.78 13.28
N GLU A 53 -17.45 -7.40 13.40
CA GLU A 53 -18.54 -8.15 12.78
C GLU A 53 -18.47 -8.07 11.26
N PRO A 54 -18.58 -9.18 10.50
CA PRO A 54 -18.45 -9.18 9.05
C PRO A 54 -19.36 -8.18 8.34
N LEU A 55 -20.59 -7.99 8.84
CA LEU A 55 -21.55 -7.02 8.30
C LEU A 55 -21.09 -5.57 8.48
N ASN A 56 -20.36 -5.26 9.55
CA ASN A 56 -19.82 -3.92 9.76
C ASN A 56 -18.68 -3.66 8.77
N ILE A 57 -17.81 -4.65 8.54
CA ILE A 57 -16.75 -4.54 7.53
C ILE A 57 -17.35 -4.32 6.14
N ALA A 58 -18.37 -5.09 5.75
CA ALA A 58 -19.02 -4.94 4.46
C ALA A 58 -19.64 -3.54 4.29
N ARG A 59 -20.24 -2.98 5.35
CA ARG A 59 -20.77 -1.62 5.36
C ARG A 59 -19.66 -0.58 5.19
N GLU A 60 -18.58 -0.70 5.97
CA GLU A 60 -17.43 0.21 5.91
C GLU A 60 -16.77 0.23 4.52
N VAL A 61 -16.65 -0.93 3.87
CA VAL A 61 -16.18 -1.04 2.48
C VAL A 61 -17.11 -0.28 1.54
N ASN A 62 -18.42 -0.54 1.61
CA ASN A 62 -19.39 0.10 0.72
C ASN A 62 -19.41 1.62 0.90
N ASP A 63 -19.40 2.10 2.14
CA ASP A 63 -19.39 3.53 2.45
C ASP A 63 -18.12 4.20 1.90
N SER A 64 -16.97 3.53 2.05
CA SER A 64 -15.69 3.99 1.48
C SER A 64 -15.74 4.02 -0.05
N PHE A 65 -16.30 2.98 -0.66
CA PHE A 65 -16.44 2.88 -2.12
C PHE A 65 -17.30 4.00 -2.69
N VAL A 66 -18.49 4.22 -2.11
CA VAL A 66 -19.40 5.31 -2.52
C VAL A 66 -18.71 6.67 -2.36
N SER A 67 -18.00 6.88 -1.24
CA SER A 67 -17.27 8.12 -0.98
C SER A 67 -16.17 8.36 -2.02
N HIS A 68 -15.37 7.34 -2.34
CA HIS A 68 -14.34 7.44 -3.38
C HIS A 68 -14.92 7.69 -4.78
N CYS A 69 -15.98 6.98 -5.16
CA CYS A 69 -16.66 7.19 -6.44
C CYS A 69 -17.19 8.62 -6.57
N LYS A 70 -17.74 9.17 -5.49
CA LYS A 70 -18.21 10.56 -5.44
C LYS A 70 -17.04 11.55 -5.55
N ALA A 71 -16.00 11.38 -4.74
CA ALA A 71 -14.81 12.23 -4.76
C ALA A 71 -14.10 12.21 -6.12
N TRP A 72 -14.05 11.05 -6.78
CA TRP A 72 -13.47 10.94 -8.11
C TRP A 72 -14.26 11.76 -9.14
N LYS A 73 -15.60 11.64 -9.15
CA LYS A 73 -16.48 12.43 -10.02
C LYS A 73 -16.31 13.94 -9.80
N GLU A 74 -16.18 14.36 -8.55
CA GLU A 74 -15.97 15.77 -8.18
C GLU A 74 -14.56 16.28 -8.53
N GLY A 75 -13.53 15.43 -8.34
CA GLY A 75 -12.12 15.75 -8.57
C GLY A 75 -11.68 15.72 -10.03
N SER A 76 -12.39 14.98 -10.89
CA SER A 76 -12.12 14.85 -12.34
C SER A 76 -12.13 16.19 -13.08
N SER A 77 -12.80 17.19 -12.51
CA SER A 77 -12.89 18.55 -13.04
C SER A 77 -11.60 19.37 -12.87
N ARG A 78 -10.70 18.96 -11.97
CA ARG A 78 -9.40 19.62 -11.78
C ARG A 78 -8.36 18.86 -12.61
N LYS A 79 -7.87 19.50 -13.68
CA LYS A 79 -6.61 19.09 -14.32
C LYS A 79 -5.48 19.33 -13.31
N SER A 80 -5.24 18.39 -12.40
CA SER A 80 -3.95 18.36 -11.73
C SER A 80 -2.91 17.99 -12.79
N GLU A 81 -1.79 18.72 -12.81
CA GLU A 81 -0.60 18.21 -13.49
C GLU A 81 -0.25 16.89 -12.79
N ILE A 82 -0.61 15.78 -13.42
CA ILE A 82 -0.23 14.46 -12.96
C ILE A 82 1.28 14.40 -13.09
N GLN A 83 1.98 14.53 -11.97
CA GLN A 83 3.40 14.28 -11.91
C GLN A 83 3.59 12.76 -12.05
N LEU A 84 3.62 12.29 -13.30
CA LEU A 84 3.81 10.88 -13.61
C LEU A 84 5.15 10.44 -13.02
N TRP A 85 5.14 9.32 -12.31
CA TRP A 85 6.38 8.70 -11.85
C TRP A 85 7.25 8.41 -13.07
N CYS A 86 8.46 8.97 -13.09
CA CYS A 86 9.45 8.72 -14.12
C CYS A 86 10.44 7.65 -13.65
N LEU A 87 10.92 6.84 -14.60
CA LEU A 87 12.02 5.93 -14.35
C LEU A 87 13.25 6.72 -13.91
N PRO A 88 14.05 6.20 -12.95
CA PRO A 88 15.34 6.82 -12.63
C PRO A 88 16.22 6.91 -13.88
N PRO A 89 17.07 7.94 -14.01
CA PRO A 89 18.02 8.04 -15.10
C PRO A 89 18.90 6.79 -15.23
N MET A 90 19.46 6.57 -16.42
CA MET A 90 20.38 5.46 -16.65
C MET A 90 21.57 5.54 -15.67
N GLY A 91 21.91 4.40 -15.06
CA GLY A 91 22.94 4.32 -14.02
C GLY A 91 22.44 4.57 -12.58
N TRP A 92 21.22 5.09 -12.41
CA TRP A 92 20.66 5.32 -11.07
C TRP A 92 19.95 4.07 -10.53
N VAL A 93 19.88 3.98 -9.19
CA VAL A 93 19.16 2.94 -8.48
C VAL A 93 18.10 3.60 -7.61
N LYS A 94 16.82 3.33 -7.91
CA LYS A 94 15.74 3.70 -6.98
C LYS A 94 15.74 2.72 -5.81
N CYS A 95 15.79 3.27 -4.62
CA CYS A 95 15.61 2.56 -3.37
C CYS A 95 14.36 3.11 -2.68
N ASN A 96 13.47 2.22 -2.27
CA ASN A 96 12.39 2.56 -1.36
C ASN A 96 12.81 2.06 0.02
N PHE A 97 12.75 2.91 1.02
CA PHE A 97 13.03 2.57 2.41
C PHE A 97 11.90 3.08 3.29
N ASP A 98 11.70 2.44 4.42
CA ASP A 98 10.66 2.79 5.39
C ASP A 98 11.09 2.34 6.79
N ALA A 99 10.53 2.98 7.81
CA ALA A 99 10.77 2.67 9.21
C ALA A 99 9.47 2.40 9.97
N ALA A 100 9.30 1.17 10.44
CA ALA A 100 8.22 0.81 11.35
C ALA A 100 8.67 1.03 12.81
N ILE A 101 8.05 1.99 13.48
CA ILE A 101 8.42 2.39 14.84
C ILE A 101 7.40 1.89 15.83
N ARG A 102 7.87 1.06 16.77
CA ARG A 102 7.01 0.43 17.78
C ARG A 102 7.83 0.07 19.00
N ASP A 103 7.30 0.23 20.21
CA ASP A 103 7.95 -0.36 21.38
C ASP A 103 7.90 -1.90 21.31
N PRO A 104 9.00 -2.63 21.56
CA PRO A 104 10.28 -2.19 22.12
C PRO A 104 11.43 -2.03 21.08
N GLY A 105 11.15 -1.82 19.79
CA GLY A 105 12.19 -1.69 18.78
C GLY A 105 11.70 -1.20 17.42
N ASN A 106 12.58 -0.48 16.73
CA ASN A 106 12.29 0.10 15.43
C ASN A 106 12.77 -0.87 14.35
N VAL A 107 11.97 -1.13 13.32
CA VAL A 107 12.37 -1.97 12.19
C VAL A 107 12.52 -1.07 10.97
N ILE A 108 13.69 -1.07 10.36
CA ILE A 108 13.89 -0.45 9.06
C ILE A 108 13.87 -1.52 7.97
N ALA A 109 13.31 -1.18 6.81
CA ALA A 109 13.32 -2.04 5.64
C ALA A 109 13.65 -1.21 4.40
N MET A 110 14.36 -1.82 3.45
CA MET A 110 14.61 -1.22 2.15
C MET A 110 14.49 -2.25 1.04
N VAL A 111 14.12 -1.76 -0.14
CA VAL A 111 14.13 -2.53 -1.39
C VAL A 111 14.77 -1.69 -2.48
N CYS A 112 15.82 -2.22 -3.11
CA CYS A 112 16.45 -1.65 -4.29
C CYS A 112 16.55 -2.71 -5.38
N ARG A 113 15.91 -2.44 -6.54
CA ARG A 113 15.83 -3.39 -7.66
C ARG A 113 15.30 -4.77 -7.22
N THR A 114 16.18 -5.77 -7.15
CA THR A 114 15.88 -7.17 -6.81
C THR A 114 16.29 -7.55 -5.38
N ASN A 115 16.92 -6.63 -4.65
CA ASN A 115 17.46 -6.90 -3.32
C ASN A 115 16.63 -6.19 -2.26
N ALA A 116 16.45 -6.87 -1.13
CA ALA A 116 15.74 -6.37 0.03
C ALA A 116 16.59 -6.58 1.28
N TRP A 117 16.57 -5.61 2.20
CA TRP A 117 17.27 -5.68 3.47
C TRP A 117 16.38 -5.13 4.59
N SER A 118 16.63 -5.60 5.80
CA SER A 118 16.00 -5.07 7.01
C SER A 118 16.96 -5.12 8.20
N GLU A 119 16.72 -4.25 9.17
CA GLU A 119 17.48 -4.21 10.43
C GLU A 119 16.56 -3.82 11.59
N LEU A 120 16.79 -4.43 12.75
CA LEU A 120 16.17 -4.05 14.01
C LEU A 120 17.06 -3.03 14.71
N LEU A 121 16.51 -1.85 14.96
CA LEU A 121 17.15 -0.76 15.66
C LEU A 121 16.59 -0.63 17.08
N GLN A 122 17.36 0.04 17.92
CA GLN A 122 16.89 0.48 19.24
C GLN A 122 15.67 1.40 19.10
N PRO A 123 14.78 1.44 20.12
CA PRO A 123 13.69 2.41 20.18
C PRO A 123 14.19 3.83 19.96
N GLY A 124 13.42 4.62 19.22
CA GLY A 124 13.76 6.00 18.88
C GLY A 124 12.62 6.69 18.18
N GLU A 125 12.76 8.00 17.97
CA GLU A 125 11.70 8.84 17.39
C GLU A 125 11.37 8.50 15.92
N PRO A 126 10.13 8.74 15.47
CA PRO A 126 9.67 8.64 14.08
C PRO A 126 10.69 9.08 13.03
N ILE A 127 11.11 10.34 13.13
CA ILE A 127 12.02 10.95 12.17
C ILE A 127 13.42 10.31 12.18
N TRP A 128 13.86 9.84 13.35
CA TRP A 128 15.16 9.19 13.49
C TRP A 128 15.18 7.84 12.76
N GLY A 129 14.09 7.07 12.82
CA GLY A 129 13.99 5.80 12.09
C GLY A 129 14.01 5.99 10.58
N GLU A 130 13.32 7.01 10.06
CA GLU A 130 13.33 7.35 8.62
C GLU A 130 14.73 7.73 8.13
N VAL A 131 15.41 8.61 8.88
CA VAL A 131 16.80 9.01 8.56
C VAL A 131 17.74 7.80 8.62
N ARG A 132 17.54 6.90 9.59
CA ARG A 132 18.31 5.65 9.67
C ARG A 132 18.02 4.71 8.50
N ALA A 133 16.78 4.60 8.06
CA ALA A 133 16.41 3.80 6.90
C ALA A 133 17.08 4.34 5.62
N ALA A 134 17.14 5.67 5.46
CA ALA A 134 17.86 6.31 4.36
C ALA A 134 19.38 6.05 4.41
N LEU A 135 20.01 6.21 5.58
CA LEU A 135 21.44 5.93 5.78
C LEU A 135 21.77 4.46 5.55
N PHE A 136 20.92 3.56 6.04
CA PHE A 136 21.04 2.14 5.80
C PHE A 136 20.96 1.85 4.29
N ALA A 137 20.06 2.52 3.57
CA ALA A 137 19.96 2.37 2.13
C ALA A 137 21.25 2.74 1.39
N LEU A 138 21.87 3.86 1.75
CA LEU A 138 23.16 4.27 1.20
C LEU A 138 24.26 3.24 1.50
N SER A 139 24.29 2.71 2.71
CA SER A 139 25.31 1.72 3.12
C SER A 139 25.25 0.40 2.33
N LYS A 140 24.06 0.03 1.82
CA LYS A 140 23.86 -1.24 1.07
C LYS A 140 24.03 -1.07 -0.43
N THR A 141 23.84 0.13 -0.95
CA THR A 141 23.93 0.39 -2.40
C THR A 141 25.31 0.83 -2.85
N GLY A 142 26.24 1.11 -1.93
CA GLY A 142 27.64 1.34 -2.23
C GLY A 142 27.87 2.57 -3.12
N ILE A 143 27.20 3.67 -2.80
CA ILE A 143 27.51 5.01 -3.32
C ILE A 143 28.49 5.69 -2.36
#